data_AF-A0A8G2BF19-F1
#
_entry.id   AF-A0A8G2BF19-F1
#
_cell.length_a   1.000
_cell.length_b   1.000
_cell.length_c   1.000
_cell.angle_alpha   90.00
_cell.angle_beta   90.00
_cell.angle_gamma   90.00
#
_symmetry.space_group_name_H-M   'P 1'
#
loop_
_entity.id
_entity.type
_entity.pdbx_description
1 polymer ?
#
loop_
_entity_poly.entity_id
_entity_poly.type
_entity_poly.pdbx_seq_one_letter_code
_entity_poly.pdbx_strand_id
1 'polypeptide(L)'
;MIVRLLFLLFALVVLAGCGQLPQPFSKDEANLAKAPFLIAPATEGVLVWPMVGVPDDTAELITEMTVDALQKRGVAASSNASNRSSLMLSTSGERQADGALKIIWTLSRPNGEIVGTRVDAIASDTRFEQAVTQVARWIVPNARRTDIEPPPFSVTVYEVGGAPGNGNDMLRRAMAFALKRADVAVADFPPPDGFVVQGYVSIEPKELGGDLVKISWTVMDGIGRELGTIDQSNTVASGALDTDWGPVASPIAKAAVPGIVTLIERHLELISSQ
;
A
#
# COMPACT_ATOMS: atom_id res chain seq x y z
N MET A 1 -20.08 53.32 27.19
CA MET A 1 -20.02 51.92 27.67
C MET A 1 -20.31 50.90 26.57
N ILE A 2 -21.23 51.19 25.63
CA ILE A 2 -21.62 50.29 24.53
C ILE A 2 -20.51 50.09 23.46
N VAL A 3 -19.74 51.14 23.12
CA VAL A 3 -18.68 51.08 22.09
C VAL A 3 -17.48 50.22 22.50
N ARG A 4 -17.15 50.17 23.80
CA ARG A 4 -16.08 49.29 24.33
C ARG A 4 -16.49 47.82 24.37
N LEU A 5 -17.78 47.53 24.55
CA LEU A 5 -18.31 46.17 24.56
C LEU A 5 -18.35 45.57 23.13
N LEU A 6 -18.64 46.40 22.12
CA LEU A 6 -18.60 46.02 20.71
C LEU A 6 -17.19 45.71 20.20
N PHE A 7 -16.16 46.43 20.68
CA PHE A 7 -14.77 46.16 20.30
C PHE A 7 -14.23 44.84 20.92
N LEU A 8 -14.70 44.48 22.12
CA LEU A 8 -14.36 43.22 22.77
C LEU A 8 -15.06 42.01 22.11
N LEU A 9 -16.26 42.20 21.55
CA LEU A 9 -16.95 41.13 20.82
C LEU A 9 -16.32 40.86 19.43
N PHE A 10 -15.80 41.89 18.75
CA PHE A 10 -15.18 41.73 17.43
C PHE A 10 -13.78 41.08 17.51
N ALA A 11 -13.05 41.29 18.61
CA ALA A 11 -11.75 40.67 18.83
C ALA A 11 -11.80 39.15 19.12
N LEU A 12 -12.96 38.62 19.55
CA LEU A 12 -13.11 37.19 19.86
C LEU A 12 -13.40 36.31 18.62
N VAL A 13 -13.79 36.90 17.49
CA VAL A 13 -14.20 36.13 16.29
C VAL A 13 -13.02 35.79 15.37
N VAL A 14 -11.85 36.43 15.55
CA VAL A 14 -10.69 36.24 14.66
C VAL A 14 -9.82 35.01 15.04
N LEU A 15 -10.07 34.36 16.17
CA LEU A 15 -9.26 33.21 16.64
C LEU A 15 -9.82 31.82 16.27
N ALA A 16 -10.94 31.72 15.55
CA ALA A 16 -11.51 30.44 15.10
C ALA A 16 -11.04 30.02 13.69
N GLY A 17 -9.88 30.50 13.25
CA GLY A 17 -9.35 30.31 11.88
C GLY A 17 -8.19 29.32 11.76
N CYS A 18 -8.08 28.34 12.65
CA CYS A 18 -7.14 27.23 12.49
C CYS A 18 -7.92 25.92 12.33
N GLY A 19 -8.48 25.70 11.14
CA GLY A 19 -8.86 24.34 10.73
C GLY A 19 -7.61 23.48 10.67
N GLN A 20 -7.68 22.24 11.17
CA GLN A 20 -6.59 21.28 11.06
C GLN A 20 -6.20 21.13 9.58
N LEU A 21 -4.95 21.51 9.26
CA LEU A 21 -4.37 21.23 7.94
C LEU A 21 -4.54 19.73 7.66
N PRO A 22 -5.01 19.32 6.47
CA PRO A 22 -4.96 17.92 6.08
C PRO A 22 -3.50 17.46 6.16
N GLN A 23 -3.21 16.54 7.08
CA GLN A 23 -1.88 15.99 7.30
C GLN A 23 -1.76 14.68 6.52
N PRO A 24 -1.20 14.68 5.30
CA PRO A 24 -1.06 13.47 4.49
C PRO A 24 -0.11 12.41 5.09
N PHE A 25 0.55 12.72 6.21
CA PHE A 25 1.48 11.85 6.94
C PHE A 25 1.12 11.66 8.42
N SER A 26 -0.11 11.98 8.84
CA SER A 26 -0.54 11.70 10.22
C SER A 26 -0.70 10.19 10.45
N LYS A 27 -0.44 9.76 11.69
CA LYS A 27 -0.48 8.36 12.15
C LYS A 27 -1.90 7.82 12.35
N ASP A 28 -2.89 8.38 11.68
CA ASP A 28 -4.26 7.88 11.76
C ASP A 28 -4.36 6.54 11.01
N GLU A 29 -5.09 5.57 11.55
CA GLU A 29 -5.30 4.25 10.91
C GLU A 29 -5.84 4.39 9.48
N ALA A 30 -6.65 5.42 9.23
CA ALA A 30 -7.17 5.78 7.91
C ALA A 30 -6.07 6.21 6.92
N ASN A 31 -4.92 6.71 7.38
CA ASN A 31 -3.78 7.08 6.54
C ASN A 31 -2.78 5.93 6.36
N LEU A 32 -2.68 5.01 7.33
CA LEU A 32 -1.91 3.77 7.16
C LEU A 32 -2.53 2.83 6.12
N ALA A 33 -3.85 2.82 5.99
CA ALA A 33 -4.57 2.14 4.91
C ALA A 33 -4.29 2.73 3.51
N LYS A 34 -3.89 4.01 3.43
CA LYS A 34 -3.55 4.73 2.17
C LYS A 34 -2.09 4.54 1.72
N ALA A 35 -1.23 4.06 2.61
CA ALA A 35 0.21 3.91 2.38
C ALA A 35 0.61 3.03 1.17
N PRO A 36 -0.13 1.95 0.79
CA PRO A 36 0.24 1.14 -0.38
C PRO A 36 0.24 1.93 -1.70
N PHE A 37 -0.62 2.96 -1.82
CA PHE A 37 -0.77 3.73 -3.05
C PHE A 37 0.23 4.88 -3.15
N LEU A 38 0.61 5.47 -2.01
CA LEU A 38 1.52 6.62 -1.93
C LEU A 38 3.00 6.26 -2.21
N ILE A 39 3.32 4.97 -2.29
CA ILE A 39 4.69 4.45 -2.46
C ILE A 39 4.89 3.80 -3.85
N ALA A 40 3.84 3.68 -4.68
CA ALA A 40 3.96 3.08 -6.00
C ALA A 40 4.70 4.01 -6.99
N PRO A 41 5.83 3.58 -7.61
CA PRO A 41 6.50 4.37 -8.64
C PRO A 41 5.60 4.43 -9.88
N ALA A 42 5.47 5.62 -10.49
CA ALA A 42 5.02 5.96 -11.86
C ALA A 42 4.17 4.97 -12.69
N THR A 43 3.35 4.13 -12.06
CA THR A 43 2.51 3.11 -12.67
C THR A 43 1.07 3.59 -12.59
N GLU A 44 0.29 3.28 -13.62
CA GLU A 44 -1.14 3.62 -13.69
C GLU A 44 -1.90 2.77 -12.66
N GLY A 45 -2.04 3.29 -11.43
CA GLY A 45 -2.95 2.74 -10.45
C GLY A 45 -4.42 3.04 -10.81
N VAL A 46 -5.37 2.47 -10.07
CA VAL A 46 -6.81 2.71 -10.27
C VAL A 46 -7.42 3.28 -8.99
N LEU A 47 -7.95 4.50 -9.08
CA LEU A 47 -8.81 5.09 -8.08
C LEU A 47 -10.24 4.62 -8.31
N VAL A 48 -10.82 3.88 -7.36
CA VAL A 48 -12.20 3.41 -7.41
C VAL A 48 -13.10 4.39 -6.67
N TRP A 49 -14.03 5.02 -7.37
CA TRP A 49 -15.01 5.91 -6.74
C TRP A 49 -16.19 5.12 -6.16
N PRO A 50 -16.79 5.60 -5.05
CA PRO A 50 -18.04 5.06 -4.55
C PRO A 50 -19.12 5.06 -5.61
N MET A 51 -19.88 3.96 -5.68
CA MET A 51 -21.02 3.86 -6.60
C MET A 51 -22.10 4.87 -6.25
N VAL A 52 -22.54 5.66 -7.23
CA VAL A 52 -23.66 6.59 -7.07
C VAL A 52 -24.97 5.90 -7.43
N GLY A 53 -26.07 6.26 -6.77
CA GLY A 53 -27.42 5.76 -7.10
C GLY A 53 -27.85 4.49 -6.36
N VAL A 54 -27.06 4.07 -5.37
CA VAL A 54 -27.38 2.98 -4.43
C VAL A 54 -27.22 3.46 -2.98
N PRO A 55 -27.76 2.75 -1.98
CA PRO A 55 -27.50 3.03 -0.57
C PRO A 55 -26.00 2.98 -0.22
N ASP A 56 -25.56 3.79 0.75
CA ASP A 56 -24.15 3.99 1.08
C ASP A 56 -23.42 2.69 1.49
N ASP A 57 -24.11 1.80 2.22
CA ASP A 57 -23.58 0.49 2.63
C ASP A 57 -23.28 -0.41 1.42
N THR A 58 -24.15 -0.38 0.41
CA THR A 58 -23.98 -1.10 -0.84
C THR A 58 -22.87 -0.49 -1.68
N ALA A 59 -22.78 0.85 -1.71
CA ALA A 59 -21.72 1.56 -2.41
C ALA A 59 -20.34 1.24 -1.81
N GLU A 60 -20.22 1.26 -0.48
CA GLU A 60 -18.98 0.94 0.25
C GLU A 60 -18.57 -0.52 -0.01
N LEU A 61 -19.50 -1.46 0.14
CA LEU A 61 -19.24 -2.88 -0.10
C LEU A 61 -18.70 -3.15 -1.52
N ILE A 62 -19.38 -2.62 -2.55
CA ILE A 62 -18.95 -2.85 -3.95
C ILE A 62 -17.61 -2.17 -4.24
N THR A 63 -17.37 -1.00 -3.65
CA THR A 63 -16.11 -0.27 -3.80
C THR A 63 -14.95 -1.08 -3.24
N GLU A 64 -15.07 -1.56 -2.01
CA GLU A 64 -14.02 -2.36 -1.35
C GLU A 64 -13.80 -3.71 -2.06
N MET A 65 -14.86 -4.38 -2.50
CA MET A 65 -14.74 -5.60 -3.31
C MET A 65 -13.99 -5.32 -4.63
N THR A 66 -14.24 -4.17 -5.26
CA THR A 66 -13.60 -3.80 -6.53
C THR A 66 -12.12 -3.49 -6.34
N VAL A 67 -11.77 -2.78 -5.26
CA VAL A 67 -10.38 -2.54 -4.86
C VAL A 67 -9.65 -3.87 -4.64
N ASP A 68 -10.23 -4.77 -3.85
CA ASP A 68 -9.64 -6.09 -3.56
C ASP A 68 -9.46 -6.94 -4.83
N ALA A 69 -10.45 -6.97 -5.73
CA ALA A 69 -10.37 -7.73 -6.97
C ALA A 69 -9.30 -7.19 -7.95
N LEU A 70 -9.09 -5.87 -7.97
CA LEU A 70 -8.02 -5.24 -8.75
C LEU A 70 -6.64 -5.52 -8.14
N GLN A 71 -6.50 -5.39 -6.82
CA GLN A 71 -5.27 -5.69 -6.10
C GLN A 71 -4.85 -7.16 -6.26
N LYS A 72 -5.80 -8.10 -6.17
CA LYS A 72 -5.59 -9.54 -6.47
C LYS A 72 -5.10 -9.81 -7.90
N ARG A 73 -5.25 -8.86 -8.81
CA ARG A 73 -4.77 -8.93 -10.21
C ARG A 73 -3.49 -8.11 -10.43
N GLY A 74 -2.81 -7.73 -9.36
CA GLY A 74 -1.54 -6.97 -9.42
C GLY A 74 -1.71 -5.50 -9.76
N VAL A 75 -2.92 -4.95 -9.68
CA VAL A 75 -3.19 -3.53 -9.93
C VAL A 75 -3.12 -2.76 -8.62
N ALA A 76 -2.30 -1.71 -8.56
CA ALA A 76 -2.36 -0.76 -7.45
C ALA A 76 -3.72 -0.05 -7.48
N ALA A 77 -4.67 -0.48 -6.65
CA ALA A 77 -6.01 0.10 -6.58
C ALA A 77 -6.32 0.61 -5.17
N SER A 78 -7.10 1.69 -5.08
CA SER A 78 -7.54 2.29 -3.81
C SER A 78 -8.86 3.04 -4.02
N SER A 79 -9.67 3.14 -2.96
CA SER A 79 -10.91 3.93 -2.91
C SER A 79 -10.69 5.39 -2.49
N ASN A 80 -9.51 5.73 -1.97
CA ASN A 80 -9.26 6.99 -1.27
C ASN A 80 -7.87 7.58 -1.49
N ALA A 81 -7.01 6.89 -2.24
CA ALA A 81 -5.67 7.34 -2.60
C ALA A 81 -5.46 7.21 -4.11
N SER A 82 -4.82 8.21 -4.70
CA SER A 82 -4.46 8.24 -6.11
C SER A 82 -3.11 8.92 -6.29
N ASN A 83 -2.48 8.66 -7.43
CA ASN A 83 -1.28 9.30 -7.92
C ASN A 83 -1.62 10.07 -9.21
N ARG A 84 -0.67 10.85 -9.72
CA ARG A 84 -0.92 11.71 -10.90
C ARG A 84 -1.28 10.96 -12.18
N SER A 85 -1.00 9.66 -12.25
CA SER A 85 -1.24 8.80 -13.40
C SER A 85 -2.39 7.82 -13.18
N SER A 86 -3.13 7.93 -12.07
CA SER A 86 -4.16 6.95 -11.72
C SER A 86 -5.37 7.06 -12.64
N LEU A 87 -5.78 5.94 -13.23
CA LEU A 87 -7.08 5.84 -13.88
C LEU A 87 -8.18 5.97 -12.83
N MET A 88 -9.30 6.55 -13.21
CA MET A 88 -10.47 6.71 -12.36
C MET A 88 -11.54 5.74 -12.82
N LEU A 89 -11.98 4.85 -11.92
CA LEU A 89 -13.12 3.98 -12.13
C LEU A 89 -14.33 4.60 -11.42
N SER A 90 -15.25 5.16 -12.19
CA SER A 90 -16.52 5.70 -11.69
C SER A 90 -17.65 4.71 -11.93
N THR A 91 -18.57 4.63 -10.97
CA THR A 91 -19.67 3.67 -10.96
C THR A 91 -21.00 4.35 -10.68
N SER A 92 -22.03 3.97 -11.45
CA SER A 92 -23.41 4.33 -11.14
C SER A 92 -24.29 3.10 -11.16
N GLY A 93 -25.08 2.90 -10.11
CA GLY A 93 -26.08 1.87 -9.99
C GLY A 93 -27.48 2.43 -10.15
N GLU A 94 -28.34 1.71 -10.85
CA GLU A 94 -29.76 2.02 -10.99
C GLU A 94 -30.57 0.75 -10.84
N ARG A 95 -31.44 0.69 -9.81
CA ARG A 95 -32.31 -0.47 -9.61
C ARG A 95 -33.49 -0.41 -10.60
N GLN A 96 -33.60 -1.45 -11.41
CA GLN A 96 -34.60 -1.59 -12.46
C GLN A 96 -35.94 -2.08 -11.89
N ALA A 97 -37.01 -1.97 -12.68
CA ALA A 97 -38.36 -2.35 -12.28
C ALA A 97 -38.52 -3.85 -11.95
N ASP A 98 -37.67 -4.70 -12.52
CA ASP A 98 -37.59 -6.14 -12.24
C ASP A 98 -36.76 -6.47 -10.98
N GLY A 99 -36.24 -5.45 -10.30
CA GLY A 99 -35.41 -5.57 -9.11
C GLY A 99 -33.91 -5.73 -9.39
N ALA A 100 -33.49 -5.92 -10.65
CA ALA A 100 -32.08 -6.04 -11.01
C ALA A 100 -31.33 -4.72 -10.83
N LEU A 101 -30.09 -4.76 -10.36
CA LEU A 101 -29.22 -3.59 -10.31
C LEU A 101 -28.45 -3.47 -11.62
N LYS A 102 -28.77 -2.45 -12.42
CA LYS A 102 -27.95 -2.07 -13.57
C LYS A 102 -26.79 -1.23 -13.08
N ILE A 103 -25.57 -1.63 -13.42
CA ILE A 103 -24.34 -0.92 -13.05
C ILE A 103 -23.64 -0.46 -14.31
N ILE A 104 -23.28 0.83 -14.34
CA ILE A 104 -22.46 1.42 -15.39
C ILE A 104 -21.10 1.74 -14.78
N TRP A 105 -20.06 1.14 -15.34
CA TRP A 105 -18.67 1.34 -15.00
C TRP A 105 -18.02 2.21 -16.07
N THR A 106 -17.36 3.29 -15.68
CA THR A 106 -16.61 4.16 -16.58
C THR A 106 -15.18 4.27 -16.11
N LEU A 107 -14.23 3.88 -16.97
CA LEU A 107 -12.81 4.03 -16.73
C LEU A 107 -12.33 5.26 -17.49
N SER A 108 -11.72 6.21 -16.80
CA SER A 108 -11.18 7.43 -17.39
C SER A 108 -9.75 7.72 -16.94
N ARG A 109 -9.03 8.50 -17.74
CA ARG A 109 -7.74 9.07 -17.38
C ARG A 109 -7.92 10.29 -16.46
N PRO A 110 -6.86 10.73 -15.74
CA PRO A 110 -6.90 11.95 -14.93
C PRO A 110 -7.34 13.22 -15.68
N ASN A 111 -7.14 13.28 -16.99
CA ASN A 111 -7.56 14.39 -17.84
C ASN A 111 -9.05 14.35 -18.24
N GLY A 112 -9.80 13.34 -17.78
CA GLY A 112 -11.22 13.14 -18.09
C GLY A 112 -11.49 12.32 -19.37
N GLU A 113 -10.46 11.91 -20.10
CA GLU A 113 -10.63 11.07 -21.28
C GLU A 113 -11.16 9.69 -20.89
N ILE A 114 -12.26 9.25 -21.51
CA ILE A 114 -12.84 7.93 -21.24
C ILE A 114 -12.03 6.87 -21.98
N VAL A 115 -11.46 5.95 -21.21
CA VAL A 115 -10.74 4.75 -21.71
C VAL A 115 -11.74 3.68 -22.11
N GLY A 116 -12.84 3.55 -21.36
CA GLY A 116 -13.92 2.64 -21.72
C GLY A 116 -15.10 2.69 -20.77
N THR A 117 -16.21 2.11 -21.22
CA THR A 117 -17.45 1.96 -20.45
C THR A 117 -17.93 0.52 -20.53
N ARG A 118 -18.44 0.01 -19.40
CA ARG A 118 -19.03 -1.32 -19.29
C ARG A 118 -20.37 -1.22 -18.57
N VAL A 119 -21.34 -2.02 -19.00
CA VAL A 119 -22.65 -2.12 -18.35
C VAL A 119 -22.87 -3.56 -17.90
N ASP A 120 -23.18 -3.75 -16.63
CA ASP A 120 -23.57 -5.04 -16.05
C ASP A 120 -24.99 -4.95 -15.51
N ALA A 121 -25.71 -6.08 -15.49
CA ALA A 121 -27.01 -6.20 -14.87
C ALA A 121 -26.97 -7.35 -13.85
N ILE A 122 -27.21 -7.02 -12.58
CA ILE A 122 -27.08 -7.95 -11.46
C ILE A 122 -28.46 -8.26 -10.91
N ALA A 123 -28.90 -9.51 -11.10
CA ALA A 123 -30.22 -9.97 -10.67
C ALA A 123 -30.36 -10.11 -9.14
N SER A 124 -29.25 -10.30 -8.42
CA SER A 124 -29.23 -10.43 -6.96
C SER A 124 -27.87 -10.08 -6.36
N ASP A 125 -27.86 -9.58 -5.14
CA ASP A 125 -26.65 -9.12 -4.44
C ASP A 125 -25.59 -10.22 -4.28
N THR A 126 -26.00 -11.49 -4.22
CA THR A 126 -25.10 -12.67 -4.21
C THR A 126 -24.20 -12.80 -5.46
N ARG A 127 -24.45 -12.01 -6.51
CA ARG A 127 -23.64 -12.00 -7.73
C ARG A 127 -22.65 -10.83 -7.80
N PHE A 128 -22.56 -9.98 -6.78
CA PHE A 128 -21.61 -8.87 -6.76
C PHE A 128 -20.16 -9.32 -6.95
N GLU A 129 -19.74 -10.40 -6.29
CA GLU A 129 -18.39 -10.94 -6.43
C GLU A 129 -18.04 -11.32 -7.87
N GLN A 130 -18.98 -11.95 -8.58
CA GLN A 130 -18.82 -12.31 -9.98
C GLN A 130 -18.73 -11.06 -10.87
N ALA A 131 -19.62 -10.08 -10.66
CA ALA A 131 -19.61 -8.83 -11.43
C ALA A 131 -18.29 -8.06 -11.25
N VAL A 132 -17.85 -7.91 -10.00
CA VAL A 132 -16.58 -7.26 -9.65
C VAL A 132 -15.39 -7.99 -10.26
N THR A 133 -15.36 -9.33 -10.22
CA THR A 133 -14.31 -10.13 -10.86
C THR A 133 -14.25 -9.88 -12.38
N GLN A 134 -15.40 -9.76 -13.04
CA GLN A 134 -15.49 -9.50 -14.47
C GLN A 134 -15.08 -8.08 -14.83
N VAL A 135 -15.36 -7.10 -13.96
CA VAL A 135 -14.89 -5.71 -14.10
C VAL A 135 -13.37 -5.63 -13.96
N ALA A 136 -12.79 -6.29 -12.96
CA ALA A 136 -11.34 -6.32 -12.79
C ALA A 136 -10.63 -7.00 -13.98
N ARG A 137 -11.28 -8.00 -14.61
CA ARG A 137 -10.84 -8.58 -15.89
C ARG A 137 -11.01 -7.63 -17.07
N TRP A 138 -12.05 -6.82 -17.11
CA TRP A 138 -12.26 -5.84 -18.18
C TRP A 138 -11.24 -4.70 -18.15
N ILE A 139 -10.91 -4.20 -16.95
CA ILE A 139 -9.92 -3.14 -16.76
C ILE A 139 -8.52 -3.64 -17.13
N VAL A 140 -8.24 -4.90 -16.79
CA VAL A 140 -6.95 -5.54 -17.11
C VAL A 140 -7.21 -6.86 -17.85
N PRO A 141 -7.55 -6.78 -19.17
CA PRO A 141 -7.92 -7.95 -19.98
C PRO A 141 -6.74 -8.88 -20.20
N ASN A 142 -5.56 -8.27 -20.31
CA ASN A 142 -4.26 -8.92 -20.28
C ASN A 142 -3.59 -8.67 -18.94
N ALA A 143 -4.32 -8.71 -17.81
CA ALA A 143 -3.62 -8.92 -16.55
C ALA A 143 -2.84 -10.18 -16.85
N ARG A 144 -1.51 -10.09 -16.82
CA ARG A 144 -0.69 -11.29 -16.85
C ARG A 144 -1.44 -12.24 -15.93
N ARG A 145 -1.94 -13.36 -16.47
CA ARG A 145 -2.03 -14.52 -15.61
C ARG A 145 -0.67 -14.49 -14.95
N THR A 146 -0.60 -14.45 -13.64
CA THR A 146 0.63 -14.83 -12.98
C THR A 146 0.83 -16.36 -13.21
N ASP A 147 0.84 -16.75 -14.50
CA ASP A 147 1.82 -17.62 -15.11
C ASP A 147 3.11 -16.77 -15.39
N ILE A 148 3.35 -15.71 -14.61
CA ILE A 148 4.71 -15.46 -14.16
C ILE A 148 4.97 -16.71 -13.34
N GLU A 149 5.62 -17.70 -13.96
CA GLU A 149 6.43 -18.64 -13.21
C GLU A 149 7.07 -17.82 -12.09
N PRO A 150 6.79 -18.12 -10.80
CA PRO A 150 7.20 -17.28 -9.69
C PRO A 150 8.62 -16.80 -9.96
N PRO A 151 8.93 -15.50 -9.69
CA PRO A 151 10.22 -14.93 -10.04
C PRO A 151 11.28 -16.00 -9.79
N PRO A 152 12.11 -16.37 -10.78
CA PRO A 152 12.87 -17.63 -10.76
C PRO A 152 14.05 -17.56 -9.78
N PHE A 153 13.83 -16.90 -8.65
CA PHE A 153 14.73 -16.63 -7.58
C PHE A 153 14.00 -16.81 -6.27
N SER A 154 14.69 -17.40 -5.31
CA SER A 154 14.26 -17.42 -3.92
C SER A 154 15.06 -16.41 -3.11
N VAL A 155 14.40 -15.79 -2.14
CA VAL A 155 15.05 -14.92 -1.16
C VAL A 155 15.18 -15.67 0.16
N THR A 156 16.38 -15.73 0.71
CA THR A 156 16.60 -16.14 2.10
C THR A 156 16.67 -14.90 2.98
N VAL A 157 15.80 -14.86 4.00
CA VAL A 157 15.88 -13.82 5.04
C VAL A 157 16.88 -14.30 6.09
N TYR A 158 18.06 -13.69 6.06
CA TYR A 158 19.13 -13.98 7.01
C TYR A 158 18.85 -13.37 8.39
N GLU A 159 19.79 -13.51 9.30
CA GLU A 159 19.68 -12.94 10.64
C GLU A 159 19.55 -11.41 10.58
N VAL A 160 18.65 -10.88 11.42
CA VAL A 160 18.60 -9.45 11.73
C VAL A 160 19.47 -9.22 12.96
N GLY A 161 20.35 -8.22 12.90
CA GLY A 161 21.23 -7.84 14.00
C GLY A 161 20.84 -6.50 14.64
N GLY A 162 21.28 -6.31 15.89
CA GLY A 162 21.26 -4.99 16.56
C GLY A 162 19.93 -4.55 17.19
N ALA A 163 18.83 -5.26 16.96
CA ALA A 163 17.56 -4.92 17.60
C ALA A 163 17.52 -5.45 19.05
N PRO A 164 17.09 -4.64 20.03
CA PRO A 164 16.88 -5.08 21.41
C PRO A 164 15.65 -5.99 21.54
N GLY A 165 15.54 -6.67 22.68
CA GLY A 165 14.39 -7.52 23.00
C GLY A 165 14.17 -8.63 21.98
N ASN A 166 12.92 -8.80 21.53
CA ASN A 166 12.54 -9.77 20.50
C ASN A 166 12.71 -9.25 19.05
N GLY A 167 13.34 -8.08 18.86
CA GLY A 167 13.32 -7.36 17.59
C GLY A 167 13.93 -8.10 16.42
N ASN A 168 15.07 -8.76 16.62
CA ASN A 168 15.75 -9.50 15.56
C ASN A 168 14.84 -10.60 14.98
N ASP A 169 14.21 -11.37 15.86
CA ASP A 169 13.31 -12.46 15.46
C ASP A 169 11.97 -11.98 14.89
N MET A 170 11.43 -10.88 15.42
CA MET A 170 10.19 -10.27 14.92
C MET A 170 10.38 -9.71 13.51
N LEU A 171 11.46 -8.96 13.28
CA LEU A 171 11.77 -8.36 11.99
C LEU A 171 12.08 -9.42 10.93
N ARG A 172 12.87 -10.46 11.28
CA ARG A 172 13.15 -11.58 10.38
C ARG A 172 11.87 -12.31 9.94
N ARG A 173 11.01 -12.66 10.90
CA ARG A 173 9.73 -13.35 10.61
C ARG A 173 8.79 -12.48 9.79
N ALA A 174 8.69 -11.19 10.13
CA ALA A 174 7.87 -10.24 9.40
C ALA A 174 8.35 -10.08 7.95
N MET A 175 9.66 -10.01 7.71
CA MET A 175 10.24 -9.94 6.37
C MET A 175 9.92 -11.17 5.54
N ALA A 176 10.14 -12.38 6.10
CA ALA A 176 9.82 -13.63 5.42
C ALA A 176 8.33 -13.72 5.06
N PHE A 177 7.46 -13.29 5.98
CA PHE A 177 6.01 -13.26 5.73
C PHE A 177 5.62 -12.22 4.67
N ALA A 178 6.23 -11.04 4.69
CA ALA A 178 5.97 -9.98 3.73
C ALA A 178 6.41 -10.37 2.30
N LEU A 179 7.56 -11.02 2.16
CA LEU A 179 8.05 -11.56 0.88
C LEU A 179 7.11 -12.64 0.34
N LYS A 180 6.70 -13.61 1.17
CA LYS A 180 5.71 -14.64 0.76
C LYS A 180 4.39 -14.03 0.31
N ARG A 181 3.92 -12.98 0.98
CA ARG A 181 2.69 -12.25 0.58
C ARG A 181 2.83 -11.45 -0.70
N ALA A 182 4.05 -11.16 -1.13
CA ALA A 182 4.37 -10.54 -2.40
C ALA A 182 4.70 -11.58 -3.49
N ASP A 183 4.31 -12.84 -3.30
CA ASP A 183 4.57 -13.96 -4.20
C ASP A 183 6.08 -14.21 -4.50
N VAL A 184 6.96 -13.79 -3.59
CA VAL A 184 8.40 -14.09 -3.63
C VAL A 184 8.65 -15.41 -2.90
N ALA A 185 9.32 -16.36 -3.57
CA ALA A 185 9.73 -17.61 -2.95
C ALA A 185 10.72 -17.33 -1.82
N VAL A 186 10.47 -17.87 -0.63
CA VAL A 186 11.38 -17.75 0.52
C VAL A 186 12.01 -19.10 0.80
N ALA A 187 13.33 -19.16 0.72
CA ALA A 187 14.13 -20.35 1.00
C ALA A 187 14.78 -20.29 2.38
N ASP A 188 14.89 -21.44 3.04
CA ASP A 188 15.55 -21.54 4.35
C ASP A 188 17.07 -21.31 4.25
N PHE A 189 17.67 -21.67 3.11
CA PHE A 189 19.08 -21.47 2.79
C PHE A 189 19.22 -20.84 1.42
N PRO A 190 20.21 -19.96 1.20
CA PRO A 190 20.39 -19.30 -0.07
C PRO A 190 20.91 -20.29 -1.12
N PRO A 191 20.18 -20.55 -2.21
CA PRO A 191 20.74 -21.30 -3.33
C PRO A 191 21.74 -20.42 -4.12
N PRO A 192 22.62 -21.02 -4.93
CA PRO A 192 23.63 -20.28 -5.70
C PRO A 192 23.06 -19.19 -6.63
N ASP A 193 21.85 -19.41 -7.14
CA ASP A 193 21.06 -18.52 -7.99
C ASP A 193 19.98 -17.72 -7.22
N GLY A 194 19.99 -17.81 -5.90
CA GLY A 194 19.08 -17.08 -5.02
C GLY A 194 19.62 -15.72 -4.58
N PHE A 195 18.88 -15.08 -3.68
CA PHE A 195 19.23 -13.81 -3.06
C PHE A 195 19.12 -13.91 -1.55
N VAL A 196 19.84 -13.04 -0.85
CA VAL A 196 19.82 -12.94 0.60
C VAL A 196 19.42 -11.53 0.99
N VAL A 197 18.55 -11.42 1.99
CA VAL A 197 18.25 -10.16 2.66
C VAL A 197 18.74 -10.26 4.10
N GLN A 198 19.61 -9.34 4.51
CA GLN A 198 20.10 -9.21 5.88
C GLN A 198 19.62 -7.88 6.46
N GLY A 199 19.17 -7.90 7.72
CA GLY A 199 18.73 -6.69 8.42
C GLY A 199 19.71 -6.25 9.49
N TYR A 200 19.89 -4.95 9.67
CA TYR A 200 20.61 -4.39 10.81
C TYR A 200 19.85 -3.23 11.42
N VAL A 201 19.75 -3.21 12.74
CA VAL A 201 19.06 -2.17 13.51
C VAL A 201 20.07 -1.40 14.35
N SER A 202 19.95 -0.08 14.37
CA SER A 202 20.65 0.79 15.31
C SER A 202 19.69 1.76 15.96
N ILE A 203 19.86 2.00 17.26
CA ILE A 203 19.04 2.94 18.03
C ILE A 203 19.94 4.03 18.62
N GLU A 204 19.60 5.29 18.33
CA GLU A 204 20.31 6.48 18.78
C GLU A 204 19.38 7.35 19.64
N PRO A 205 19.64 7.52 20.95
CA PRO A 205 18.88 8.46 21.77
C PRO A 205 19.01 9.90 21.26
N LYS A 206 17.91 10.64 21.18
CA LYS A 206 17.91 12.05 20.75
C LYS A 206 17.92 13.00 21.95
N GLU A 207 18.67 14.10 21.84
CA GLU A 207 18.80 15.11 22.92
C GLU A 207 17.47 15.73 23.35
N LEU A 208 16.52 15.90 22.42
CA LEU A 208 15.18 16.45 22.68
C LEU A 208 14.16 15.37 23.11
N GLY A 209 14.64 14.16 23.44
CA GLY A 209 13.82 13.01 23.82
C GLY A 209 13.45 12.11 22.64
N GLY A 210 13.19 10.83 22.98
CA GLY A 210 12.89 9.78 22.02
C GLY A 210 14.13 9.10 21.44
N ASP A 211 13.90 7.97 20.79
CA ASP A 211 14.96 7.14 20.22
C ASP A 211 14.82 7.13 18.70
N LEU A 212 15.89 7.51 17.99
CA LEU A 212 15.99 7.36 16.54
C LEU A 212 16.36 5.92 16.22
N VAL A 213 15.41 5.17 15.70
CA VAL A 213 15.60 3.81 15.23
C VAL A 213 15.91 3.84 13.74
N LYS A 214 17.02 3.26 13.33
CA LYS A 214 17.40 3.06 11.93
C LYS A 214 17.48 1.56 11.66
N ILE A 215 16.99 1.16 10.49
CA ILE A 215 16.96 -0.23 10.03
C ILE A 215 17.50 -0.21 8.61
N SER A 216 18.51 -1.02 8.36
CA SER A 216 19.18 -1.14 7.06
C SER A 216 19.02 -2.57 6.56
N TRP A 217 18.45 -2.75 5.38
CA TRP A 217 18.25 -4.04 4.75
C TRP A 217 19.21 -4.19 3.57
N THR A 218 20.26 -4.98 3.74
CA THR A 218 21.24 -5.27 2.69
C THR A 218 20.78 -6.45 1.86
N VAL A 219 20.73 -6.28 0.55
CA VAL A 219 20.37 -7.32 -0.42
C VAL A 219 21.63 -7.83 -1.09
N MET A 220 21.82 -9.14 -1.10
CA MET A 220 22.98 -9.82 -1.69
C MET A 220 22.52 -10.94 -2.64
N ASP A 221 23.37 -11.34 -3.57
CA ASP A 221 23.17 -12.56 -4.35
C ASP A 221 23.61 -13.81 -3.58
N GLY A 222 23.33 -14.99 -4.12
CA GLY A 222 23.65 -16.29 -3.51
C GLY A 222 25.14 -16.56 -3.29
N ILE A 223 26.02 -15.72 -3.85
CA ILE A 223 27.47 -15.79 -3.65
C ILE A 223 28.00 -14.67 -2.73
N GLY A 224 27.12 -13.85 -2.17
CA GLY A 224 27.44 -12.83 -1.16
C GLY A 224 27.85 -11.46 -1.72
N ARG A 225 27.65 -11.19 -3.01
CA ARG A 225 27.86 -9.85 -3.56
C ARG A 225 26.67 -8.96 -3.23
N GLU A 226 26.91 -7.77 -2.70
CA GLU A 226 25.87 -6.79 -2.40
C GLU A 226 25.28 -6.19 -3.69
N LEU A 227 23.95 -6.19 -3.80
CA LEU A 227 23.18 -5.52 -4.85
C LEU A 227 22.85 -4.08 -4.43
N GLY A 228 22.64 -3.87 -3.13
CA GLY A 228 22.35 -2.57 -2.53
C GLY A 228 21.67 -2.71 -1.18
N THR A 229 21.30 -1.57 -0.63
CA THR A 229 20.78 -1.45 0.74
C THR A 229 19.51 -0.57 0.77
N ILE A 230 18.53 -0.94 1.60
CA ILE A 230 17.29 -0.19 1.85
C ILE A 230 17.31 0.32 3.30
N ASP A 231 17.38 1.64 3.45
CA ASP A 231 17.37 2.28 4.77
C ASP A 231 15.99 2.81 5.16
N GLN A 232 15.58 2.50 6.39
CA GLN A 232 14.37 2.98 7.02
C GLN A 232 14.74 3.60 8.37
N SER A 233 14.09 4.70 8.75
CA SER A 233 14.30 5.24 10.09
C SER A 233 13.05 5.93 10.63
N ASN A 234 12.91 5.93 11.94
CA ASN A 234 11.84 6.64 12.63
C ASN A 234 12.25 7.02 14.05
N THR A 235 11.71 8.13 14.57
CA THR A 235 11.84 8.47 15.99
C THR A 235 10.65 7.91 16.76
N VAL A 236 10.93 7.11 17.79
CA VAL A 236 9.93 6.54 18.71
C VAL A 236 10.07 7.14 20.11
N ALA A 237 9.08 6.89 20.98
CA ALA A 237 9.23 7.21 22.39
C ALA A 237 10.41 6.41 22.98
N SER A 238 11.15 7.01 23.90
CA SER A 238 12.34 6.36 24.43
C SER A 238 12.00 5.06 25.15
N GLY A 239 12.75 4.00 24.86
CA GLY A 239 12.54 2.65 25.38
C GLY A 239 11.33 1.90 24.82
N ALA A 240 10.57 2.50 23.88
CA ALA A 240 9.33 1.90 23.35
C ALA A 240 9.56 0.55 22.64
N LEU A 241 10.79 0.30 22.18
CA LEU A 241 11.18 -0.91 21.46
C LEU A 241 12.23 -1.73 22.20
N ASP A 242 12.47 -1.51 23.49
CA ASP A 242 13.50 -2.24 24.23
C ASP A 242 13.20 -3.74 24.38
N THR A 243 11.92 -4.12 24.33
CA THR A 243 11.47 -5.49 24.60
C THR A 243 10.62 -6.07 23.47
N ASP A 244 9.56 -5.38 23.03
CA ASP A 244 8.59 -5.93 22.06
C ASP A 244 8.52 -5.12 20.76
N TRP A 245 8.76 -5.81 19.65
CA TRP A 245 8.70 -5.30 18.28
C TRP A 245 7.50 -5.83 17.50
N GLY A 246 6.69 -6.72 18.08
CA GLY A 246 5.57 -7.38 17.40
C GLY A 246 4.64 -6.41 16.65
N PRO A 247 4.17 -5.31 17.27
CA PRO A 247 3.29 -4.34 16.63
C PRO A 247 3.92 -3.59 15.44
N VAL A 248 5.25 -3.45 15.40
CA VAL A 248 5.95 -2.63 14.39
C VAL A 248 6.66 -3.45 13.32
N ALA A 249 6.94 -4.73 13.57
CA ALA A 249 7.74 -5.55 12.66
C ALA A 249 7.08 -5.77 11.29
N SER A 250 5.77 -6.07 11.27
CA SER A 250 5.00 -6.28 10.03
C SER A 250 4.99 -5.03 9.12
N PRO A 251 4.63 -3.82 9.59
CA PRO A 251 4.66 -2.63 8.74
C PRO A 251 6.07 -2.25 8.27
N ILE A 252 7.11 -2.44 9.10
CA ILE A 252 8.52 -2.21 8.70
C ILE A 252 8.89 -3.10 7.52
N ALA A 253 8.64 -4.41 7.64
CA ALA A 253 8.93 -5.39 6.61
C ALA A 253 8.16 -5.10 5.31
N LYS A 254 6.85 -4.86 5.41
CA LYS A 254 5.99 -4.56 4.25
C LYS A 254 6.49 -3.34 3.47
N ALA A 255 7.02 -2.33 4.16
CA ALA A 255 7.55 -1.13 3.53
C ALA A 255 8.90 -1.34 2.82
N ALA A 256 9.68 -2.36 3.18
CA ALA A 256 10.98 -2.63 2.56
C ALA A 256 10.89 -3.55 1.32
N VAL A 257 9.89 -4.44 1.27
CA VAL A 257 9.74 -5.44 0.20
C VAL A 257 9.80 -4.86 -1.23
N PRO A 258 9.11 -3.76 -1.57
CA PRO A 258 9.19 -3.20 -2.93
C PRO A 258 10.62 -2.79 -3.34
N GLY A 259 11.38 -2.23 -2.40
CA GLY A 259 12.78 -1.85 -2.63
C GLY A 259 13.69 -3.06 -2.84
N ILE A 260 13.49 -4.12 -2.04
CA ILE A 260 14.21 -5.39 -2.17
C ILE A 260 13.95 -6.02 -3.54
N VAL A 261 12.68 -6.14 -3.95
CA VAL A 261 12.31 -6.73 -5.25
C VAL A 261 12.91 -5.93 -6.39
N THR A 262 12.85 -4.59 -6.33
CA THR A 262 13.42 -3.71 -7.36
C THR A 262 14.94 -3.90 -7.52
N LEU A 263 15.68 -4.06 -6.42
CA LEU A 263 17.12 -4.30 -6.48
C LEU A 263 17.44 -5.63 -7.18
N ILE A 264 16.68 -6.67 -6.87
CA ILE A 264 16.84 -8.00 -7.44
C ILE A 264 16.52 -7.99 -8.94
N GLU A 265 15.37 -7.43 -9.33
CA GLU A 265 14.94 -7.34 -10.73
C GLU A 265 15.97 -6.59 -11.58
N ARG A 266 16.45 -5.44 -11.09
CA ARG A 266 17.50 -4.67 -11.77
C ARG A 266 18.79 -5.48 -11.95
N HIS A 267 19.16 -6.29 -10.98
CA HIS A 267 20.35 -7.15 -11.07
C HIS A 267 20.17 -8.24 -12.15
N LEU A 268 18.99 -8.86 -12.22
CA LEU A 268 18.67 -9.87 -13.22
C LEU A 268 18.65 -9.30 -14.65
N GLU A 269 18.13 -8.08 -14.83
CA GLU A 269 18.18 -7.37 -16.11
C GLU A 269 19.63 -7.08 -16.58
N LEU A 270 20.52 -6.75 -15.65
CA LEU A 270 21.93 -6.49 -15.95
C LEU A 270 22.70 -7.75 -16.36
N ILE A 271 22.35 -8.91 -15.82
CA ILE A 271 22.98 -10.19 -16.16
C ILE A 271 22.46 -10.73 -17.50
N SER A 272 21.15 -10.56 -17.77
CA SER A 272 20.53 -11.03 -19.02
C SER A 272 20.88 -10.22 -20.26
N SER A 273 21.48 -9.03 -20.09
CA SER A 273 21.90 -8.14 -21.19
C SER A 273 23.38 -8.26 -21.56
N GLN A 274 24.12 -9.17 -20.92
CA GLN A 274 25.51 -9.53 -21.25
C GLN A 274 25.58 -10.88 -21.96
#